data_AF-A0A6J6EK96-F1
#
_entry.id   AF-A0A6J6EK96-F1
#
_cell.length_a   1.000
_cell.length_b   1.000
_cell.length_c   1.000
_cell.angle_alpha   90.00
_cell.angle_beta   90.00
_cell.angle_gamma   90.00
#
_symmetry.space_group_name_H-M   'P 1'
#
loop_
_entity.id
_entity.type
_entity.pdbx_description
1 polymer ?
#
loop_
_entity_poly.entity_id
_entity_poly.type
_entity_poly.pdbx_seq_one_letter_code
_entity_poly.pdbx_strand_id
1 'polypeptide(L)'
;MTWADDVSPEQWQEWMALAKKLSGAKKQATSLGYEDYAAQAIEKLIEQPTRPSNIEGWLALNIKRQYIDRFRKIQARGGASNRELSDDQWEEEMVIFAVGSPSALVQRQESVKEVLALLTDKEREILIMAAAGYDNHEIANYLNYRTNKIVATRIQQIREKVRNALT
;
A
#
# COMPACT_ATOMS: atom_id res chain seq x y z
N MET A 1 -43.77 6.56 -19.59
CA MET A 1 -43.00 7.78 -19.31
C MET A 1 -42.18 7.52 -18.08
N THR A 2 -40.88 7.39 -18.28
CA THR A 2 -39.91 7.45 -17.19
C THR A 2 -39.62 8.93 -16.93
N TRP A 3 -39.24 9.30 -15.71
CA TRP A 3 -38.84 10.68 -15.41
C TRP A 3 -37.62 11.12 -16.24
N ALA A 4 -36.86 10.17 -16.79
CA ALA A 4 -35.73 10.40 -17.68
C ALA A 4 -36.15 10.97 -19.05
N ASP A 5 -37.38 10.71 -19.49
CA ASP A 5 -37.93 11.23 -20.76
C ASP A 5 -38.22 12.74 -20.67
N ASP A 6 -38.41 13.28 -19.46
CA ASP A 6 -38.71 14.69 -19.20
C ASP A 6 -37.44 15.57 -19.04
N VAL A 7 -36.25 14.98 -19.22
CA VAL A 7 -34.95 15.65 -19.03
C VAL A 7 -34.41 16.13 -20.38
N SER A 8 -33.94 17.39 -20.43
CA SER A 8 -33.38 17.94 -21.66
C SER A 8 -32.06 17.26 -22.04
N PRO A 9 -31.71 17.20 -23.34
CA PRO A 9 -30.41 16.68 -23.78
C PRO A 9 -29.22 17.41 -23.14
N GLU A 10 -29.36 18.71 -22.88
CA GLU A 10 -28.33 19.54 -22.23
C GLU A 10 -28.09 19.10 -20.78
N GLN A 11 -29.16 18.85 -20.02
CA GLN A 11 -29.05 18.33 -18.64
C GLN A 11 -28.40 16.95 -18.59
N TRP A 12 -28.67 16.09 -19.58
CA TRP A 12 -27.99 14.81 -19.70
C TRP A 12 -26.49 14.97 -19.95
N GLN A 13 -26.09 15.90 -20.81
CA GLN A 13 -24.67 16.17 -21.05
C GLN A 13 -23.96 16.69 -19.79
N GLU A 14 -24.61 17.56 -19.01
CA GLU A 14 -24.08 18.04 -17.73
C GLU A 14 -23.85 16.88 -16.75
N TRP A 15 -24.82 15.98 -16.60
CA TRP A 15 -24.68 14.84 -15.68
C TRP A 15 -23.64 13.83 -16.16
N MET A 16 -23.52 13.60 -17.47
CA MET A 16 -22.45 12.76 -18.03
C MET A 16 -21.07 13.36 -17.79
N ALA A 17 -20.91 14.68 -18.01
CA ALA A 17 -19.67 15.38 -17.74
C ALA A 17 -19.32 15.34 -16.24
N LEU A 18 -20.32 15.53 -15.37
CA LEU A 18 -20.16 15.43 -13.93
C LEU A 18 -19.75 14.02 -13.50
N ALA A 19 -20.39 12.98 -14.02
CA ALA A 19 -20.07 11.60 -13.72
C ALA A 19 -18.62 11.26 -14.13
N LYS A 20 -18.18 11.69 -15.33
CA LYS A 20 -16.78 11.54 -15.78
C LYS A 20 -15.79 12.27 -14.87
N LYS A 21 -16.13 13.49 -14.44
CA LYS A 21 -15.29 14.26 -13.50
C LYS A 21 -15.18 13.56 -12.14
N LEU A 22 -16.31 13.07 -11.60
CA LEU A 22 -16.37 12.39 -10.31
C LEU A 22 -15.65 11.04 -10.32
N SER A 23 -15.72 10.29 -11.43
CA SER A 23 -14.97 9.04 -11.58
C SER A 23 -13.48 9.31 -11.77
N GLY A 24 -13.10 10.27 -12.62
CA GLY A 24 -11.70 10.62 -12.89
C GLY A 24 -10.96 11.23 -11.69
N ALA A 25 -11.68 11.85 -10.75
CA ALA A 25 -11.09 12.35 -9.50
C ALA A 25 -10.46 11.25 -8.63
N LYS A 26 -10.89 9.99 -8.81
CA LYS A 26 -10.30 8.85 -8.11
C LYS A 26 -9.13 8.28 -8.92
N LYS A 27 -7.92 8.72 -8.58
CA LYS A 27 -6.64 8.27 -9.17
C LYS A 27 -6.26 6.81 -8.87
N GLN A 28 -7.22 5.95 -8.53
CA GLN A 28 -6.92 4.57 -8.15
C GLN A 28 -7.04 3.64 -9.35
N ALA A 29 -5.93 2.98 -9.70
CA ALA A 29 -5.87 2.02 -10.79
C ALA A 29 -6.77 0.82 -10.47
N THR A 30 -7.86 0.70 -11.21
CA THR A 30 -8.66 -0.51 -11.28
C THR A 30 -8.70 -0.97 -12.72
N SER A 31 -9.05 -2.23 -12.97
CA SER A 31 -9.14 -2.76 -14.34
C SER A 31 -10.27 -2.13 -15.18
N LEU A 32 -11.17 -1.34 -14.59
CA LEU A 32 -12.14 -0.53 -15.33
C LEU A 32 -11.64 0.91 -15.40
N GLY A 33 -11.82 1.54 -16.55
CA GLY A 33 -11.54 2.95 -16.75
C GLY A 33 -12.53 3.83 -15.98
N TYR A 34 -12.14 5.09 -15.75
CA TYR A 34 -13.03 6.07 -15.13
C TYR A 34 -14.29 6.33 -15.98
N GLU A 35 -14.20 6.16 -17.30
CA GLU A 35 -15.34 6.28 -18.21
C GLU A 35 -16.38 5.18 -17.99
N ASP A 36 -15.94 3.95 -17.70
CA ASP A 36 -16.84 2.83 -17.44
C ASP A 36 -17.65 3.04 -16.15
N TYR A 37 -16.99 3.53 -15.10
CA TYR A 37 -17.68 3.87 -13.86
C TYR A 37 -18.69 5.00 -14.03
N ALA A 38 -18.37 5.99 -14.87
CA ALA A 38 -19.30 7.07 -15.20
C ALA A 38 -20.51 6.51 -15.98
N ALA A 39 -20.28 5.68 -16.99
CA ALA A 39 -21.34 5.07 -17.79
C ALA A 39 -22.28 4.20 -16.93
N GLN A 40 -21.72 3.31 -16.10
CA GLN A 40 -22.50 2.47 -15.18
C GLN A 40 -23.28 3.29 -14.14
N ALA A 41 -22.74 4.43 -13.69
CA ALA A 41 -23.47 5.30 -12.78
C ALA A 41 -24.67 5.98 -13.46
N ILE A 42 -24.53 6.38 -14.73
CA ILE A 42 -25.62 6.98 -15.52
C ILE A 42 -26.69 5.94 -15.86
N GLU A 43 -26.29 4.71 -16.23
CA GLU A 43 -27.23 3.62 -16.49
C GLU A 43 -28.11 3.34 -15.26
N LYS A 44 -27.47 3.18 -14.09
CA LYS A 44 -28.18 3.00 -12.81
C LYS A 44 -29.05 4.19 -12.42
N LEU A 45 -28.69 5.39 -12.87
CA LEU A 45 -29.49 6.59 -12.64
C LEU A 45 -30.79 6.48 -13.44
N ILE A 46 -30.72 6.15 -14.74
CA ILE A 46 -31.88 6.01 -15.63
C ILE A 46 -32.83 4.91 -15.13
N GLU A 47 -32.29 3.81 -14.59
CA GLU A 47 -33.07 2.71 -14.01
C GLU A 47 -33.86 3.08 -12.73
N GLN A 48 -33.59 4.25 -12.11
CA GLN A 48 -34.32 4.64 -10.91
C GLN A 48 -35.80 4.88 -11.24
N PRO A 49 -36.75 4.39 -10.40
CA PRO A 49 -38.17 4.61 -10.63
C PRO A 49 -38.58 6.07 -10.49
N THR A 50 -37.85 6.85 -9.70
CA THR A 50 -38.09 8.28 -9.45
C THR A 50 -36.79 9.07 -9.54
N ARG A 51 -36.86 10.30 -10.06
CA ARG A 51 -35.73 11.21 -10.12
C ARG A 51 -35.16 11.49 -8.72
N PRO A 52 -33.86 11.25 -8.45
CA PRO A 52 -33.24 11.63 -7.19
C PRO A 52 -33.32 13.14 -6.96
N SER A 53 -33.57 13.55 -5.72
CA SER A 53 -33.65 14.98 -5.33
C SER A 53 -32.33 15.73 -5.52
N ASN A 54 -31.20 15.05 -5.29
CA ASN A 54 -29.86 15.56 -5.56
C ASN A 54 -29.10 14.56 -6.45
N ILE A 55 -29.04 14.85 -7.75
CA ILE A 55 -28.39 14.00 -8.75
C ILE A 55 -26.88 13.97 -8.56
N GLU A 56 -26.25 15.11 -8.25
CA GLU A 56 -24.81 15.17 -8.04
C GLU A 56 -24.36 14.31 -6.86
N GLY A 57 -25.07 14.45 -5.73
CA GLY A 57 -24.81 13.65 -4.53
C GLY A 57 -25.08 12.17 -4.77
N TRP A 58 -26.13 11.85 -5.53
CA TRP A 58 -26.46 10.48 -5.90
C TRP A 58 -25.38 9.86 -6.79
N LEU A 59 -24.87 10.58 -7.80
CA LEU A 59 -23.79 10.13 -8.68
C LEU A 59 -22.49 9.93 -7.90
N ALA A 60 -22.11 10.89 -7.07
CA ALA A 60 -20.91 10.79 -6.24
C ALA A 60 -20.95 9.57 -5.30
N LEU A 61 -22.10 9.32 -4.67
CA LEU A 61 -22.29 8.17 -3.80
C LEU A 61 -22.26 6.84 -4.56
N ASN A 62 -22.93 6.76 -5.71
CA ASN A 62 -22.96 5.53 -6.50
C ASN A 62 -21.59 5.20 -7.10
N ILE A 63 -20.89 6.18 -7.66
CA ILE A 63 -19.51 6.00 -8.13
C ILE A 63 -18.63 5.52 -6.96
N LYS A 64 -18.73 6.16 -5.77
CA LYS A 64 -17.98 5.72 -4.59
C LYS A 64 -18.26 4.26 -4.22
N ARG A 65 -19.53 3.83 -4.25
CA ARG A 65 -19.92 2.45 -3.96
C ARG A 65 -19.37 1.48 -5.00
N GLN A 66 -19.43 1.82 -6.29
CA GLN A 66 -18.87 1.00 -7.37
C GLN A 66 -17.37 0.74 -7.16
N TYR A 67 -16.60 1.78 -6.81
CA TYR A 67 -15.19 1.59 -6.45
C TYR A 67 -15.00 0.67 -5.24
N ILE A 68 -15.76 0.88 -4.15
CA ILE A 68 -15.67 0.04 -2.94
C ILE A 68 -15.95 -1.44 -3.27
N ASP A 69 -17.00 -1.71 -4.04
CA ASP A 69 -17.34 -3.08 -4.42
C ASP A 69 -16.28 -3.69 -5.35
N ARG A 70 -15.70 -2.89 -6.25
CA ARG A 70 -14.57 -3.36 -7.06
C ARG A 70 -13.36 -3.69 -6.19
N PHE A 71 -13.03 -2.85 -5.21
CA PHE A 71 -11.92 -3.13 -4.29
C PHE A 71 -12.15 -4.38 -3.46
N ARG A 72 -13.36 -4.58 -2.93
CA ARG A 72 -13.72 -5.82 -2.23
C ARG A 72 -13.52 -7.05 -3.12
N LYS A 73 -13.91 -6.97 -4.40
CA LYS A 73 -13.68 -8.05 -5.37
C LYS A 73 -12.19 -8.29 -5.66
N ILE A 74 -11.40 -7.22 -5.80
CA ILE A 74 -9.94 -7.31 -6.00
C ILE A 74 -9.28 -7.95 -4.78
N GLN A 75 -9.65 -7.52 -3.57
CA GLN A 75 -9.14 -8.08 -2.32
C GLN A 75 -9.54 -9.55 -2.13
N ALA A 76 -10.80 -9.90 -2.39
CA ALA A 76 -11.27 -11.28 -2.30
C ALA A 76 -10.54 -12.24 -3.26
N ARG A 77 -10.00 -11.73 -4.38
CA ARG A 77 -9.15 -12.49 -5.30
C ARG A 77 -7.71 -12.65 -4.81
N GLY A 78 -7.31 -11.95 -3.75
CA GLY A 78 -5.93 -11.90 -3.28
C GLY A 78 -5.08 -10.81 -3.93
N GLY A 79 -5.68 -9.84 -4.64
CA GLY A 79 -4.97 -8.70 -5.21
C GLY A 79 -5.37 -8.33 -6.64
N ALA A 80 -4.62 -7.38 -7.20
CA ALA A 80 -4.71 -7.02 -8.62
C ALA A 80 -4.42 -8.25 -9.50
N SER A 81 -4.95 -8.25 -10.73
CA SER A 81 -4.70 -9.34 -11.67
C SER A 81 -3.39 -9.04 -12.37
N ASN A 82 -2.43 -9.92 -12.25
CA ASN A 82 -1.13 -9.79 -12.92
C ASN A 82 -1.14 -10.45 -14.32
N ARG A 83 -2.29 -10.94 -14.80
CA ARG A 83 -2.43 -11.64 -16.11
C ARG A 83 -2.12 -10.76 -17.32
N GLU A 84 -2.23 -9.44 -17.19
CA GLU A 84 -2.07 -8.48 -18.28
C GLU A 84 -0.77 -7.67 -18.16
N LEU A 85 0.03 -7.92 -17.13
CA LEU A 85 1.36 -7.32 -17.03
C LEU A 85 2.24 -7.93 -18.11
N SER A 86 3.02 -7.09 -18.81
CA SER A 86 4.11 -7.59 -19.65
C SER A 86 5.20 -8.23 -18.79
N ASP A 87 6.07 -9.04 -19.40
CA ASP A 87 7.21 -9.65 -18.70
C ASP A 87 8.05 -8.59 -17.96
N ASP A 88 8.35 -7.46 -18.61
CA ASP A 88 9.07 -6.33 -18.01
C ASP A 88 8.36 -5.75 -16.76
N GLN A 89 7.04 -5.60 -16.82
CA GLN A 89 6.25 -5.08 -15.69
C GLN A 89 6.16 -6.10 -14.55
N TRP A 90 6.14 -7.38 -14.90
CA TRP A 90 6.14 -8.48 -13.94
C TRP A 90 7.49 -8.56 -13.21
N GLU A 91 8.60 -8.39 -13.93
CA GLU A 91 9.94 -8.31 -13.35
C GLU A 91 10.06 -7.11 -12.41
N GLU A 92 9.57 -5.94 -12.79
CA GLU A 92 9.61 -4.74 -11.95
C GLU A 92 8.81 -4.94 -10.64
N GLU A 93 7.58 -5.45 -10.72
CA GLU A 93 6.77 -5.77 -9.54
C GLU A 93 7.44 -6.82 -8.65
N MET A 94 8.06 -7.84 -9.24
CA MET A 94 8.80 -8.86 -8.49
C MET A 94 10.03 -8.28 -7.79
N VAL A 95 10.77 -7.37 -8.43
CA VAL A 95 11.90 -6.67 -7.82
C VAL A 95 11.43 -5.78 -6.68
N ILE A 96 10.35 -5.01 -6.86
CA ILE A 96 9.77 -4.15 -5.82
C ILE A 96 9.27 -5.01 -4.65
N PHE A 97 8.63 -6.14 -4.92
CA PHE A 97 8.14 -7.05 -3.88
C PHE A 97 9.29 -7.71 -3.11
N ALA A 98 10.32 -8.20 -3.81
CA ALA A 98 11.44 -8.91 -3.21
C ALA A 98 12.40 -7.99 -2.45
N VAL A 99 12.73 -6.83 -3.01
CA VAL A 99 13.73 -5.90 -2.46
C VAL A 99 13.07 -4.84 -1.56
N GLY A 100 11.83 -4.46 -1.88
CA GLY A 100 11.14 -3.30 -1.32
C GLY A 100 11.31 -2.06 -2.20
N SER A 101 10.41 -1.09 -2.07
CA SER A 101 10.50 0.18 -2.80
C SER A 101 11.78 0.96 -2.44
N PRO A 102 12.34 1.79 -3.34
CA PRO A 102 13.49 2.63 -3.03
C PRO A 102 13.30 3.50 -1.78
N SER A 103 12.10 4.06 -1.58
CA SER A 103 11.76 4.81 -0.37
C SER A 103 11.80 3.94 0.89
N ALA A 104 11.31 2.70 0.82
CA ALA A 104 11.39 1.77 1.94
C ALA A 104 12.84 1.36 2.25
N LEU A 105 13.70 1.23 1.24
CA LEU A 105 15.13 0.97 1.44
C LEU A 105 15.82 2.13 2.16
N VAL A 106 15.55 3.37 1.75
CA VAL A 106 16.08 4.58 2.40
C VAL A 106 15.61 4.64 3.86
N GLN A 107 14.32 4.40 4.11
CA GLN A 107 13.78 4.39 5.46
C GLN A 107 14.45 3.31 6.34
N ARG A 108 14.64 2.09 5.81
CA ARG A 108 15.38 1.04 6.53
C ARG A 108 16.82 1.46 6.83
N GLN A 109 17.49 2.13 5.90
CA GLN A 109 18.86 2.62 6.09
C GLN A 109 18.93 3.67 7.21
N GLU A 110 17.97 4.60 7.24
CA GLU A 110 17.85 5.59 8.32
C GLU A 110 17.60 4.92 9.66
N SER A 111 16.65 3.98 9.74
CA SER A 111 16.39 3.22 10.97
C SER A 111 17.62 2.44 11.46
N VAL A 112 18.38 1.80 10.55
CA VAL A 112 19.63 1.12 10.91
C VAL A 112 20.66 2.12 11.45
N LYS A 113 20.78 3.30 10.84
CA LYS A 113 21.71 4.34 11.30
C LYS A 113 21.35 4.85 12.69
N GLU A 114 20.07 5.07 12.97
CA GLU A 114 19.56 5.46 14.29
C GLU A 114 19.88 4.38 15.34
N VAL A 115 19.62 3.11 15.02
CA VAL A 115 19.96 1.97 15.90
C VAL A 115 21.44 1.94 16.21
N LEU A 116 22.30 2.05 15.21
CA LEU A 116 23.75 2.02 15.39
C LEU A 116 24.25 3.22 16.21
N ALA A 117 23.62 4.39 16.10
CA ALA A 117 23.98 5.58 16.87
C ALA A 117 23.72 5.42 18.38
N LEU A 118 22.75 4.59 18.78
CA LEU A 118 22.45 4.31 20.19
C LEU A 118 23.48 3.37 20.86
N LEU A 119 24.17 2.58 20.06
CA LEU A 119 25.05 1.51 20.52
C LEU A 119 26.49 2.00 20.69
N THR A 120 27.14 1.53 21.75
CA THR A 120 28.59 1.72 21.94
C THR A 120 29.37 0.98 20.85
N ASP A 121 30.63 1.33 20.61
CA ASP A 121 31.45 0.67 19.57
C ASP A 121 31.51 -0.85 19.75
N LYS A 122 31.66 -1.32 21.00
CA LYS A 122 31.64 -2.76 21.33
C LYS A 122 30.30 -3.43 21.10
N GLU A 123 29.20 -2.73 21.38
CA GLU A 123 27.85 -3.26 21.11
C GLU A 123 27.58 -3.34 19.60
N ARG A 124 28.05 -2.36 18.83
CA ARG A 124 27.98 -2.39 17.36
C ARG A 124 28.78 -3.55 16.78
N GLU A 125 30.01 -3.79 17.26
CA GLU A 125 30.82 -4.93 16.84
C GLU A 125 30.11 -6.26 17.10
N ILE A 126 29.56 -6.46 18.30
CA ILE A 126 28.79 -7.68 18.62
C ILE A 126 27.59 -7.83 17.66
N LEU A 127 26.84 -6.75 17.42
CA LEU A 127 25.67 -6.78 16.56
C LEU A 127 26.03 -7.10 15.10
N ILE A 128 27.10 -6.48 14.57
CA ILE A 128 27.58 -6.69 13.21
C ILE A 128 28.04 -8.15 13.03
N MET A 129 28.83 -8.68 13.97
CA MET A 129 29.29 -10.06 13.88
C MET A 129 28.13 -11.06 13.98
N ALA A 130 27.18 -10.84 14.89
CA ALA A 130 25.98 -11.68 14.99
C ALA A 130 25.14 -11.63 13.69
N ALA A 131 25.00 -10.45 13.08
CA ALA A 131 24.29 -10.29 11.80
C ALA A 131 25.04 -10.94 10.62
N ALA A 132 26.37 -11.01 10.68
CA ALA A 132 27.20 -11.73 9.72
C ALA A 132 27.18 -13.26 9.90
N GLY A 133 26.45 -13.77 10.90
CA GLY A 133 26.25 -15.20 11.12
C GLY A 133 27.24 -15.86 12.07
N TYR A 134 28.09 -15.09 12.76
CA TYR A 134 29.01 -15.64 13.75
C TYR A 134 28.25 -16.16 14.97
N ASP A 135 28.69 -17.29 15.51
CA ASP A 135 28.13 -17.83 16.74
C ASP A 135 28.67 -17.11 17.99
N ASN A 136 28.01 -17.30 19.14
CA ASN A 136 28.40 -16.62 20.39
C ASN A 136 29.81 -16.97 20.87
N HIS A 137 30.34 -18.13 20.49
CA HIS A 137 31.68 -18.57 20.85
C HIS A 137 32.72 -17.91 19.94
N GLU A 138 32.48 -17.83 18.65
CA GLU A 138 33.32 -17.12 17.68
C GLU A 138 33.42 -15.63 18.02
N ILE A 139 32.29 -14.98 18.32
CA ILE A 139 32.25 -13.58 18.77
C ILE A 139 33.03 -13.41 20.08
N ALA A 140 32.88 -14.34 21.02
CA ALA A 140 33.61 -14.28 22.28
C ALA A 140 35.12 -14.35 22.07
N ASN A 141 35.58 -15.23 21.18
CA ASN A 141 37.00 -15.35 20.85
C ASN A 141 37.53 -14.09 20.14
N TYR A 142 36.77 -13.56 19.17
CA TYR A 142 37.18 -12.40 18.38
C TYR A 142 37.24 -11.11 19.23
N LEU A 143 36.26 -10.91 20.10
CA LEU A 143 36.18 -9.73 20.98
C LEU A 143 36.81 -9.95 22.35
N ASN A 144 37.49 -11.09 22.53
CA ASN A 144 38.20 -11.48 23.75
C ASN A 144 37.32 -11.46 25.02
N TYR A 145 36.07 -11.93 24.90
CA TYR A 145 35.21 -12.20 26.04
C TYR A 145 35.55 -13.55 26.68
N ARG A 146 35.55 -13.60 28.02
CA ARG A 146 35.86 -14.81 28.79
C ARG A 146 34.93 -15.99 28.49
N THR A 147 33.67 -15.74 28.16
CA THR A 147 32.69 -16.80 27.89
C THR A 147 31.66 -16.37 26.85
N ASN A 148 31.19 -17.33 26.05
CA ASN A 148 30.08 -17.15 25.10
C ASN A 148 28.77 -16.69 25.77
N LYS A 149 28.55 -17.03 27.05
CA LYS A 149 27.38 -16.58 27.83
C LYS A 149 27.34 -15.06 27.98
N ILE A 150 28.49 -14.40 28.08
CA ILE A 150 28.57 -12.93 28.14
C ILE A 150 28.08 -12.34 26.83
N VAL A 151 28.48 -12.90 25.69
CA VAL A 151 28.02 -12.46 24.36
C VAL A 151 26.52 -12.63 24.22
N ALA A 152 25.97 -13.80 24.58
CA ALA A 152 24.53 -14.04 24.54
C ALA A 152 23.75 -13.01 25.38
N THR A 153 24.24 -12.70 26.57
CA THR A 153 23.65 -11.69 27.46
C THR A 153 23.73 -10.29 26.84
N ARG A 154 24.87 -9.94 26.24
CA ARG A 154 25.06 -8.65 25.57
C ARG A 154 24.16 -8.48 24.35
N ILE A 155 23.97 -9.52 23.54
CA ILE A 155 23.02 -9.50 22.43
C ILE A 155 21.60 -9.23 22.95
N GLN A 156 21.20 -9.86 24.05
CA GLN A 156 19.89 -9.61 24.66
C GLN A 156 19.74 -8.17 25.16
N GLN A 157 20.76 -7.61 25.82
CA GLN A 157 20.78 -6.21 26.26
C GLN A 157 20.70 -5.23 25.07
N ILE A 158 21.44 -5.51 23.99
CA ILE A 158 21.39 -4.73 22.75
C ILE A 158 19.96 -4.73 22.19
N ARG A 159 19.31 -5.91 22.12
CA ARG A 159 17.91 -6.03 21.65
C ARG A 159 16.95 -5.20 22.49
N GLU A 160 17.07 -5.24 23.80
CA GLU A 160 16.22 -4.46 24.73
C GLU A 160 16.44 -2.95 24.56
N LYS A 161 17.70 -2.52 24.47
CA LYS A 161 18.06 -1.12 24.26
C LYS A 161 17.51 -0.57 22.94
N VAL A 162 17.60 -1.35 21.86
CA VAL A 162 17.05 -1.01 20.55
C VAL A 162 15.53 -0.96 20.59
N ARG A 163 14.87 -1.96 21.20
CA ARG A 163 13.41 -2.00 21.31
C ARG A 163 12.86 -0.78 22.05
N ASN A 164 13.47 -0.41 23.18
CA ASN A 164 13.01 0.72 24.00
C ASN A 164 13.19 2.09 23.31
N ALA A 165 14.13 2.21 22.38
CA ALA A 165 14.40 3.47 21.68
C ALA A 165 13.57 3.64 20.40
N LEU A 166 13.00 2.55 19.86
CA LEU A 166 12.20 2.54 18.63
C LEU A 166 10.69 2.40 18.87
N THR A 167 10.25 2.28 20.12
CA THR A 167 8.84 2.39 20.56
C THR A 167 8.54 3.78 21.08
#